data_AF-K6CYJ4-F1
#
_entry.id   AF-K6CYJ4-F1
#
_cell.length_a   1.000
_cell.length_b   1.000
_cell.length_c   1.000
_cell.angle_alpha   90.00
_cell.angle_beta   90.00
_cell.angle_gamma   90.00
#
_symmetry.space_group_name_H-M   'P 1'
#
loop_
_entity.id
_entity.type
_entity.pdbx_description
1 polymer ?
#
loop_
_entity_poly.entity_id
_entity_poly.type
_entity_poly.pdbx_seq_one_letter_code
_entity_poly.pdbx_strand_id
1 'polypeptide(L)' 'MSENERIQLNVRITKETSLMLDEIVEYYQQGIKLGRIYKGDVLTDIIEKSYEVMNKQKKSNRRF' A
#
# COMPACT_ATOMS: atom_id res chain seq x y z
N MET A 1 -9.12 -12.76 19.97
CA MET A 1 -8.25 -11.57 20.02
C MET A 1 -7.11 -11.85 19.05
N SER A 2 -7.22 -11.37 17.81
CA SER A 2 -6.14 -11.50 16.82
C SER A 2 -5.13 -10.41 17.13
N GLU A 3 -3.95 -10.81 17.56
CA GLU A 3 -2.86 -9.91 17.89
C GLU A 3 -2.54 -9.01 16.68
N ASN A 4 -2.37 -7.71 16.94
CA ASN A 4 -1.86 -6.72 15.99
C ASN A 4 -0.36 -7.00 15.71
N GLU A 5 -0.01 -8.21 15.31
CA GLU A 5 1.35 -8.57 14.96
C GLU A 5 1.76 -7.77 13.72
N ARG A 6 2.70 -6.84 13.92
CA ARG A 6 3.33 -6.11 12.83
C ARG A 6 4.46 -6.98 12.27
N ILE A 7 4.34 -7.35 11.01
CA ILE A 7 5.36 -8.11 10.29
C ILE A 7 6.21 -7.14 9.46
N GLN A 8 7.53 -7.20 9.63
CA GLN A 8 8.45 -6.44 8.77
C GLN A 8 8.60 -7.14 7.42
N LEU A 9 8.32 -6.42 6.34
CA LEU A 9 8.54 -6.90 4.99
C LEU A 9 9.88 -6.38 4.46
N ASN A 10 10.81 -7.29 4.17
CA ASN A 10 12.07 -6.95 3.52
C ASN A 10 11.93 -7.11 2.00
N VAL A 11 11.99 -6.00 1.27
CA VAL A 11 11.90 -5.99 -0.20
C VAL A 11 13.13 -5.35 -0.82
N ARG A 12 13.51 -5.86 -2.00
CA ARG A 12 14.47 -5.21 -2.89
C ARG A 12 13.71 -4.70 -4.11
N ILE A 13 13.80 -3.41 -4.35
CA ILE A 13 13.17 -2.73 -5.48
C ILE A 13 14.21 -1.94 -6.26
N THR A 14 13.90 -1.55 -7.49
CA THR A 14 14.77 -0.69 -8.28
C THR A 14 14.79 0.72 -7.68
N LYS A 15 15.81 1.51 -8.04
CA LYS A 15 15.90 2.92 -7.65
C LYS A 15 14.68 3.70 -8.12
N GLU A 16 14.24 3.44 -9.35
CA GLU A 16 13.07 4.09 -9.93
C GLU A 16 11.79 3.80 -9.13
N THR A 17 11.54 2.54 -8.77
CA THR A 17 10.39 2.19 -7.92
C THR A 17 10.48 2.83 -6.53
N SER A 18 11.69 2.96 -5.96
CA SER A 18 11.87 3.68 -4.69
C SER A 18 11.51 5.17 -4.81
N LEU A 19 11.89 5.82 -5.92
CA LEU A 19 11.57 7.24 -6.16
C LEU A 19 10.07 7.44 -6.36
N MET A 20 9.41 6.52 -7.08
CA MET A 20 7.95 6.53 -7.22
C MET A 20 7.26 6.44 -5.85
N LEU A 21 7.74 5.56 -4.95
CA LEU A 21 7.19 5.44 -3.61
C LEU A 21 7.36 6.72 -2.79
N ASP A 22 8.49 7.42 -2.94
CA ASP A 22 8.75 8.70 -2.28
C ASP A 22 7.79 9.79 -2.75
N GLU A 23 7.55 9.88 -4.06
CA GLU A 23 6.61 10.83 -4.65
C GLU A 23 5.17 10.57 -4.16
N ILE A 24 4.75 9.31 -4.04
CA ILE A 24 3.43 8.96 -3.50
C ILE A 24 3.31 9.35 -2.02
N VAL A 25 4.36 9.15 -1.23
CA VAL A 25 4.39 9.61 0.18
C VAL A 25 4.22 11.13 0.25
N GLU A 26 4.95 11.88 -0.57
CA GLU A 26 4.81 13.34 -0.63
C GLU A 26 3.39 13.77 -1.03
N TYR A 27 2.81 13.12 -2.04
CA TYR A 27 1.44 13.37 -2.46
C TYR A 27 0.44 13.13 -1.32
N TYR A 28 0.57 12.03 -0.58
CA TYR A 28 -0.34 11.74 0.54
C TYR A 28 -0.13 12.76 1.66
N GLN A 29 1.11 13.17 1.92
CA GLN A 29 1.47 14.11 2.98
C GLN A 29 0.83 15.49 2.78
N GLN A 30 0.68 15.94 1.52
CA GLN A 30 0.01 17.21 1.19
C GLN A 30 -1.46 17.25 1.64
N GLY A 31 -2.14 16.09 1.71
CA GLY A 31 -3.53 15.98 2.14
C GLY A 31 -3.73 15.96 3.65
N ILE A 32 -2.66 15.85 4.45
CA ILE A 32 -2.75 15.69 5.90
C ILE A 32 -2.39 16.98 6.63
N LYS A 33 -3.27 17.42 7.55
CA LYS A 33 -3.06 18.64 8.35
C LYS A 33 -2.00 18.47 9.45
N LEU A 34 -1.88 17.28 10.05
CA LEU A 34 -0.97 16.95 11.16
C LEU A 34 -0.52 15.48 11.06
N GLY A 35 0.77 15.22 11.21
CA GLY A 35 1.35 13.88 11.20
C GLY A 35 2.38 13.67 10.10
N ARG A 36 3.06 12.51 10.12
CA ARG A 36 4.02 12.09 9.10
C ARG A 36 3.54 10.77 8.50
N ILE A 37 3.61 10.67 7.18
CA ILE A 37 3.35 9.44 6.44
C ILE A 37 4.66 8.72 6.19
N TYR A 38 4.70 7.42 6.48
CA TYR A 38 5.86 6.59 6.19
C TYR A 38 5.64 5.76 4.93
N LYS A 39 6.75 5.37 4.29
CA LYS A 39 6.72 4.47 3.12
C LYS A 39 5.99 3.16 3.42
N GLY A 40 6.10 2.65 4.66
CA GLY A 40 5.39 1.45 5.10
C GLY A 40 3.87 1.60 5.11
N ASP A 41 3.37 2.77 5.52
CA ASP A 41 1.93 3.06 5.52
C ASP A 41 1.40 3.10 4.08
N VAL A 42 2.11 3.81 3.20
CA VAL A 42 1.76 3.90 1.77
C VAL A 42 1.82 2.53 1.09
N LEU A 43 2.87 1.74 1.34
CA LEU A 43 3.00 0.42 0.76
C LEU A 43 1.87 -0.51 1.21
N THR A 44 1.50 -0.44 2.50
CA THR A 44 0.38 -1.22 3.05
C THR A 44 -0.92 -0.86 2.34
N ASP A 45 -1.24 0.43 2.24
CA ASP A 45 -2.45 0.93 1.57
C ASP A 45 -2.51 0.52 0.08
N ILE A 46 -1.38 0.60 -0.65
CA ILE A 46 -1.29 0.15 -2.04
C ILE A 46 -1.58 -1.35 -2.16
N ILE A 47 -1.02 -2.16 -1.26
CA ILE A 47 -1.24 -3.62 -1.25
C ILE A 47 -2.70 -3.94 -0.95
N GLU A 48 -3.31 -3.30 0.05
CA GLU A 48 -4.71 -3.51 0.42
C GLU A 48 -5.65 -3.15 -0.73
N LYS A 49 -5.48 -1.97 -1.34
CA LYS A 49 -6.26 -1.54 -2.52
C LYS A 49 -6.12 -2.52 -3.69
N SER A 50 -4.89 -2.97 -3.97
CA SER A 50 -4.63 -3.95 -5.04
C SER A 50 -5.28 -5.29 -4.74
N TYR A 51 -5.26 -5.74 -3.48
CA TYR A 51 -5.91 -6.96 -3.03
C TYR A 51 -7.43 -6.90 -3.19
N GLU A 52 -8.04 -5.76 -2.86
CA GLU A 52 -9.48 -5.53 -3.09
C GLU A 52 -9.85 -5.63 -4.57
N VAL A 53 -9.07 -4.98 -5.45
CA VAL A 53 -9.28 -5.02 -6.90
C VAL A 53 -9.20 -6.46 -7.41
N MET A 54 -8.17 -7.21 -7.01
CA MET A 54 -8.03 -8.62 -7.36
C MET A 54 -9.25 -9.44 -6.92
N ASN A 55 -9.74 -9.23 -5.69
CA ASN A 55 -10.91 -9.96 -5.19
C ASN A 55 -12.21 -9.59 -5.92
N LYS A 56 -12.38 -8.33 -6.31
CA LYS A 56 -13.50 -7.90 -7.16
C LYS A 56 -13.45 -8.62 -8.51
N GLN A 57 -12.29 -8.68 -9.15
CA GLN A 57 -12.10 -9.41 -10.41
C GLN A 57 -12.37 -10.91 -10.28
N LYS A 58 -11.87 -11.57 -9.23
CA LYS A 58 -12.14 -12.99 -8.95
C LYS A 58 -13.64 -13.29 -8.82
N LYS A 59 -14.40 -12.40 -8.17
CA LYS A 59 -15.85 -12.55 -8.01
C LYS A 59 -16.58 -12.38 -9.33
N SER A 60 -16.18 -11.42 -10.16
CA SER A 60 -16.75 -11.22 -11.50
C SER A 60 -16.49 -12.40 -12.42
N ASN A 61 -15.26 -12.95 -12.43
CA ASN A 61 -14.91 -14.12 -13.26
C ASN A 61 -15.60 -15.42 -12.85
N ARG A 62 -16.11 -15.52 -11.62
CA ARG A 62 -16.90 -16.68 -11.14
C ARG A 62 -18.39 -16.59 -11.48
N ARG A 63 -18.86 -15.44 -11.96
CA ARG A 63 -20.27 -15.21 -12.33
C ARG A 63 -20.56 -15.45 -13.82
N PHE A 64 -19.54 -15.79 -14.61
CA PHE A 64 -19.64 -16.20 -16.01
C PHE A 64 -19.27 -17.67 -16.15
#